data_AF-A0A6A4WM79-F1
#
_entry.id   AF-A0A6A4WM79-F1
#
_cell.length_a   1.000
_cell.length_b   1.000
_cell.length_c   1.000
_cell.angle_alpha   90.00
_cell.angle_beta   90.00
_cell.angle_gamma   90.00
#
_symmetry.space_group_name_H-M   'P 1'
#
loop_
_entity.id
_entity.type
_entity.pdbx_description
1 polymer ?
#
loop_
_entity_poly.entity_id
_entity_poly.type
_entity_poly.pdbx_seq_one_letter_code
_entity_poly.pdbx_strand_id
1 'polypeptide(L)'
;MVSAQVRAHDPLPAPAASAGTNTSYTPFDLAWLDASTRDRLLRGLPFQRNDWCRLVGAIFDSISSTFERTCNRNWYADVTCDLLDRFPHLFAGMSTREAMTFMRTKLRTKAKNTRHRFVQLHRRRSVPQ
;
A
#
# COMPACT_ATOMS: atom_id res chain seq x y z
N MET A 1 13.23 64.05 0.85
CA MET A 1 11.78 63.90 1.13
C MET A 1 11.29 62.65 0.44
N VAL A 2 10.44 61.90 1.14
CA VAL A 2 9.94 60.53 0.88
C VAL A 2 8.78 60.50 -0.13
N SER A 3 8.68 59.42 -0.92
CA SER A 3 7.47 58.66 -1.37
C SER A 3 7.68 58.14 -2.81
N ALA A 4 7.79 56.85 -3.14
CA ALA A 4 6.92 55.67 -2.98
C ALA A 4 5.68 55.63 -3.90
N GLN A 5 5.71 54.80 -4.97
CA GLN A 5 4.60 54.03 -5.60
C GLN A 5 5.04 53.50 -6.99
N VAL A 6 4.66 52.34 -7.56
CA VAL A 6 4.00 51.08 -7.12
C VAL A 6 4.23 50.04 -8.25
N ARG A 7 4.23 48.75 -7.88
CA ARG A 7 4.32 47.54 -8.72
C ARG A 7 3.24 47.46 -9.82
N ALA A 8 3.60 46.86 -10.96
CA ALA A 8 2.69 45.99 -11.72
C ALA A 8 3.40 44.64 -11.94
N HIS A 9 2.83 43.60 -11.33
CA HIS A 9 3.32 42.23 -11.39
C HIS A 9 2.84 41.60 -12.71
N ASP A 10 3.78 41.07 -13.48
CA ASP A 10 3.52 40.15 -14.58
C ASP A 10 2.97 38.82 -13.98
N PRO A 11 1.84 38.27 -14.47
CA PRO A 11 1.32 37.01 -13.96
C PRO A 11 2.16 35.84 -14.49
N LEU A 12 2.81 35.12 -13.56
CA LEU A 12 3.60 33.91 -13.82
C LEU A 12 2.83 32.90 -14.72
N PRO A 13 3.51 32.25 -15.68
CA PRO A 13 2.96 31.06 -16.32
C PRO A 13 2.77 29.95 -15.26
N ALA A 14 1.57 29.38 -15.24
CA ALA A 14 1.19 28.30 -14.34
C ALA A 14 2.18 27.12 -14.45
N PRO A 15 2.54 26.46 -13.34
CA PRO A 15 3.36 25.26 -13.39
C PRO A 15 2.64 24.21 -14.23
N ALA A 16 3.30 23.75 -15.29
CA ALA A 16 2.88 22.62 -16.09
C ALA A 16 2.59 21.46 -15.14
N ALA A 17 1.30 21.15 -14.96
CA ALA A 17 0.87 19.96 -14.29
C ALA A 17 1.40 18.78 -15.11
N SER A 18 2.53 18.23 -14.67
CA SER A 18 3.02 16.94 -15.12
C SER A 18 1.93 15.92 -14.83
N ALA A 19 1.08 15.67 -15.83
CA ALA A 19 0.20 14.53 -15.90
C ALA A 19 1.06 13.28 -16.08
N GLY A 20 1.79 12.94 -15.02
CA GLY A 20 2.44 11.65 -14.88
C GLY A 20 1.34 10.62 -14.77
N THR A 21 1.12 9.92 -15.88
CA THR A 21 0.54 8.58 -15.98
C THR A 21 -0.27 8.19 -14.75
N ASN A 22 -1.57 8.52 -14.77
CA ASN A 22 -2.57 7.98 -13.85
C ASN A 22 -2.55 6.45 -14.01
N THR A 23 -1.61 5.80 -13.33
CA THR A 23 -1.81 4.43 -12.87
C THR A 23 -3.07 4.56 -12.03
N SER A 24 -4.19 4.03 -12.52
CA SER A 24 -5.45 3.98 -11.80
C SER A 24 -5.22 3.11 -10.56
N TYR A 25 -4.59 3.73 -9.55
CA TYR A 25 -4.40 3.18 -8.24
C TYR A 25 -5.79 3.27 -7.63
N THR A 26 -6.54 2.19 -7.71
CA THR A 26 -7.80 2.09 -6.97
C THR A 26 -7.44 2.38 -5.51
N PRO A 27 -8.00 3.45 -4.90
CA PRO A 27 -7.70 3.79 -3.52
C PRO A 27 -7.89 2.54 -2.66
N PHE A 28 -6.97 2.26 -1.75
CA PHE A 28 -7.01 1.09 -0.87
C PHE A 28 -8.35 1.04 -0.13
N ASP A 29 -9.24 0.24 -0.69
CA ASP A 29 -10.62 0.16 -0.24
C ASP A 29 -10.66 -0.64 1.05
N LEU A 30 -11.29 -0.11 2.10
CA LEU A 30 -11.42 -0.85 3.35
C LEU A 30 -12.51 -1.94 3.25
N ALA A 31 -13.26 -2.00 2.16
CA ALA A 31 -14.37 -2.94 1.96
C ALA A 31 -13.93 -4.42 1.93
N TRP A 32 -12.71 -4.72 1.46
CA TRP A 32 -12.18 -6.09 1.42
C TRP A 32 -11.51 -6.52 2.73
N LEU A 33 -11.40 -5.63 3.72
CA LEU A 33 -10.88 -5.98 5.05
C LEU A 33 -11.97 -6.60 5.92
N ASP A 34 -11.56 -7.60 6.71
CA ASP A 34 -12.42 -8.14 7.77
C ASP A 34 -12.83 -7.04 8.76
N ALA A 35 -14.08 -7.11 9.25
CA ALA A 35 -14.66 -6.12 10.13
C ALA A 35 -13.77 -5.84 11.37
N SER A 36 -13.11 -6.87 11.91
CA SER A 36 -12.22 -6.72 13.07
C SER A 36 -10.94 -5.94 12.74
N THR A 37 -10.34 -6.21 11.58
CA THR A 37 -9.13 -5.49 11.12
C THR A 37 -9.47 -4.05 10.75
N ARG A 38 -10.60 -3.84 10.08
CA ARG A 38 -11.11 -2.50 9.73
C ARG A 38 -11.43 -1.67 10.95
N ASP A 39 -12.15 -2.22 11.94
CA ASP A 39 -12.49 -1.49 13.17
C ASP A 39 -11.23 -1.09 13.94
N ARG A 40 -10.22 -1.96 14.01
CA ARG A 40 -8.92 -1.62 14.62
C ARG A 40 -8.17 -0.51 13.90
N LEU A 41 -8.16 -0.52 12.55
CA LEU A 41 -7.56 0.54 11.74
C LEU A 41 -8.24 1.88 11.96
N LEU A 42 -9.58 1.90 11.97
CA LEU A 42 -10.35 3.13 12.14
C LEU A 42 -10.23 3.69 13.57
N ARG A 43 -10.12 2.81 14.57
CA ARG A 43 -9.95 3.20 15.98
C ARG A 43 -8.51 3.52 16.36
N GLY A 44 -7.55 3.33 15.46
CA GLY A 44 -6.13 3.55 15.76
C GLY A 44 -5.58 2.62 16.85
N LEU A 45 -6.15 1.43 16.99
CA LEU A 45 -5.72 0.48 18.02
C LEU A 45 -4.37 -0.15 17.64
N PRO A 46 -3.50 -0.44 18.62
CA PRO A 46 -2.19 -1.04 18.35
C PRO A 46 -2.36 -2.40 17.67
N PHE A 47 -1.64 -2.60 16.57
CA PHE A 47 -1.65 -3.87 15.83
C PHE A 47 -0.74 -4.89 16.51
N GLN A 48 -1.31 -6.03 16.90
CA GLN A 48 -0.55 -7.19 17.35
C GLN A 48 -0.11 -8.06 16.16
N ARG A 49 0.77 -9.03 16.43
CA ARG A 49 1.29 -9.96 15.42
C ARG A 49 0.20 -10.60 14.55
N ASN A 50 -0.92 -10.98 15.17
CA ASN A 50 -2.04 -11.60 14.45
C ASN A 50 -2.79 -10.62 13.55
N ASP A 51 -2.91 -9.36 13.96
CA ASP A 51 -3.57 -8.31 13.17
C ASP A 51 -2.77 -8.02 11.90
N TRP A 52 -1.43 -7.95 12.00
CA TRP A 52 -0.55 -7.84 10.84
C TRP A 52 -0.70 -9.00 9.87
N CYS A 53 -0.82 -10.23 10.37
CA CYS A 53 -1.04 -11.41 9.54
C CYS A 53 -2.39 -11.35 8.81
N ARG A 54 -3.44 -10.83 9.47
CA ARG A 54 -4.77 -10.65 8.90
C ARG A 54 -4.79 -9.55 7.83
N LEU A 55 -4.23 -8.38 8.13
CA LEU A 55 -4.11 -7.27 7.17
C LEU A 55 -3.36 -7.69 5.92
N VAL A 56 -2.16 -8.27 6.08
CA VAL A 56 -1.35 -8.76 4.95
C VAL A 56 -2.07 -9.91 4.23
N GLY A 57 -2.82 -10.74 4.95
CA GLY A 57 -3.67 -11.76 4.37
C GLY A 57 -4.72 -11.18 3.43
N ALA A 58 -5.47 -10.20 3.92
CA ALA A 58 -6.54 -9.54 3.19
C ALA A 58 -6.02 -8.75 1.97
N ILE A 59 -4.86 -8.07 2.10
CA ILE A 59 -4.20 -7.42 0.95
C ILE A 59 -3.96 -8.43 -0.17
N PHE A 60 -3.42 -9.60 0.16
CA PHE A 60 -3.14 -10.64 -0.82
C PHE A 60 -4.39 -11.33 -1.35
N ASP A 61 -5.44 -11.41 -0.55
CA ASP A 61 -6.73 -11.93 -0.98
C ASP A 61 -7.35 -11.02 -2.06
N SER A 62 -7.29 -9.69 -1.85
CA SER A 62 -7.80 -8.69 -2.78
C SER A 62 -7.14 -8.74 -4.16
N ILE A 63 -5.88 -9.16 -4.23
CA ILE A 63 -5.11 -9.28 -5.48
C ILE A 63 -4.86 -10.75 -5.88
N SER A 64 -5.52 -11.72 -5.24
CA SER A 64 -5.22 -13.13 -5.42
C SER A 64 -5.39 -13.61 -6.86
N SER A 65 -6.42 -13.12 -7.54
CA SER A 65 -6.72 -13.45 -8.95
C SER A 65 -5.72 -12.85 -9.95
N THR A 66 -5.04 -11.75 -9.58
CA THR A 66 -4.07 -11.05 -10.44
C THR A 66 -2.65 -11.11 -9.89
N PHE A 67 -2.41 -11.96 -8.89
CA PHE A 67 -1.21 -11.98 -8.06
C PHE A 67 0.11 -11.95 -8.85
N GLU A 68 0.24 -12.80 -9.87
CA GLU A 68 1.46 -12.89 -10.69
C GLU A 68 1.74 -11.63 -11.51
N ARG A 69 0.70 -10.89 -11.90
CA ARG A 69 0.82 -9.64 -12.65
C ARG A 69 1.06 -8.44 -11.73
N THR A 70 0.48 -8.48 -10.53
CA THR A 70 0.45 -7.36 -9.59
C THR A 70 1.70 -7.27 -8.70
N CYS A 71 2.25 -8.40 -8.23
CA CYS A 71 3.35 -8.39 -7.26
C CYS A 71 4.74 -8.19 -7.87
N ASN A 72 4.98 -7.00 -8.43
CA ASN A 72 6.31 -6.55 -8.86
C ASN A 72 7.09 -5.84 -7.72
N ARG A 73 8.35 -5.45 -7.98
CA ARG A 73 9.23 -4.82 -6.96
C ARG A 73 8.65 -3.51 -6.40
N ASN A 74 7.93 -2.75 -7.22
CA ASN A 74 7.38 -1.45 -6.88
C ASN A 74 6.05 -1.58 -6.15
N TRP A 75 5.23 -2.58 -6.48
CA TRP A 75 3.94 -2.82 -5.81
C TRP A 75 4.04 -2.90 -4.28
N TYR A 76 5.07 -3.56 -3.75
CA TYR A 76 5.31 -3.62 -2.31
C TYR A 76 5.61 -2.24 -1.71
N ALA A 77 6.31 -1.38 -2.46
CA ALA A 77 6.57 0.00 -2.07
C ALA A 77 5.26 0.79 -2.05
N ASP A 78 4.50 0.70 -3.13
CA ASP A 78 3.31 1.50 -3.36
C ASP A 78 2.22 1.18 -2.32
N VAL A 79 1.98 -0.11 -2.04
CA VAL A 79 1.08 -0.54 -0.96
C VAL A 79 1.55 -0.07 0.42
N THR A 80 2.86 -0.06 0.65
CA THR A 80 3.38 0.39 1.95
C THR A 80 3.27 1.89 2.11
N CYS A 81 3.55 2.66 1.04
CA CYS A 81 3.37 4.11 1.03
C CYS A 81 1.90 4.47 1.26
N ASP A 82 0.97 3.80 0.60
CA ASP A 82 -0.46 4.06 0.77
C ASP A 82 -0.95 3.71 2.19
N LEU A 83 -0.46 2.62 2.79
CA LEU A 83 -0.72 2.30 4.20
C LEU A 83 -0.14 3.35 5.17
N LEU A 84 1.05 3.87 4.88
CA LEU A 84 1.69 4.92 5.68
C LEU A 84 0.93 6.24 5.60
N ASP A 85 0.43 6.60 4.42
CA ASP A 85 -0.31 7.84 4.17
C ASP A 85 -1.69 7.80 4.84
N ARG A 86 -2.41 6.69 4.69
CA ARG A 86 -3.78 6.54 5.21
C ARG A 86 -3.83 6.21 6.71
N PHE A 87 -2.86 5.45 7.20
CA PHE A 87 -2.85 4.93 8.57
C PHE A 87 -1.49 5.14 9.24
N PRO A 88 -1.03 6.40 9.42
CA PRO A 88 0.28 6.68 10.00
C PRO A 88 0.42 6.14 11.44
N HIS A 89 -0.70 6.04 12.17
CA HIS A 89 -0.74 5.47 13.51
C HIS A 89 -0.35 3.99 13.58
N LEU A 90 -0.47 3.22 12.48
CA LEU A 90 -0.04 1.82 12.43
C LEU A 90 1.45 1.66 12.66
N PHE A 91 2.20 2.70 12.32
CA PHE A 91 3.66 2.76 12.39
C PHE A 91 4.10 3.76 13.45
N ALA A 92 3.22 4.11 14.40
CA ALA A 92 3.56 4.96 15.52
C ALA A 92 4.73 4.32 16.30
N GLY A 93 5.86 5.02 16.36
CA GLY A 93 7.10 4.52 16.96
C GLY A 93 8.11 3.91 15.96
N MET A 94 7.82 3.91 14.66
CA MET A 94 8.78 3.58 13.60
C MET A 94 9.04 4.79 12.72
N SER A 95 10.28 4.95 12.27
CA SER A 95 10.59 5.86 11.17
C SER A 95 9.96 5.35 9.85
N THR A 96 9.73 6.25 8.89
CA THR A 96 9.24 5.89 7.56
C THR A 96 10.08 4.79 6.91
N ARG A 97 11.41 4.84 7.08
CA ARG A 97 12.34 3.84 6.53
C ARG A 97 12.15 2.47 7.19
N GLU A 98 11.94 2.42 8.50
CA GLU A 98 11.69 1.19 9.25
C GLU A 98 10.33 0.60 8.87
N ALA A 99 9.27 1.42 8.82
CA ALA A 99 7.95 1.00 8.39
C ALA A 99 7.97 0.42 6.96
N MET A 100 8.68 1.09 6.04
CA MET A 100 8.91 0.63 4.67
C MET A 100 9.59 -0.73 4.63
N THR A 101 10.62 -0.91 5.45
CA THR A 101 11.38 -2.17 5.50
C THR A 101 10.54 -3.29 6.11
N PHE A 102 9.82 -3.00 7.20
CA PHE A 102 8.95 -3.92 7.90
C PHE A 102 7.83 -4.45 7.00
N MET A 103 7.05 -3.55 6.38
CA MET A 103 5.92 -3.96 5.54
C MET A 103 6.37 -4.66 4.27
N ARG A 104 7.43 -4.20 3.59
CA ARG A 104 8.00 -4.93 2.45
C ARG A 104 8.41 -6.35 2.84
N THR A 105 9.00 -6.53 4.01
CA THR A 105 9.39 -7.86 4.51
C THR A 105 8.18 -8.75 4.76
N LYS A 106 7.14 -8.22 5.43
CA LYS A 106 5.88 -8.94 5.68
C LYS A 106 5.18 -9.35 4.38
N LEU A 107 5.02 -8.42 3.45
CA LEU A 107 4.37 -8.66 2.15
C LEU A 107 5.17 -9.67 1.32
N ARG A 108 6.49 -9.54 1.23
CA ARG A 108 7.35 -10.52 0.53
C ARG A 108 7.27 -11.92 1.14
N THR A 109 7.27 -12.01 2.47
CA THR A 109 7.14 -13.29 3.17
C THR A 109 5.80 -13.95 2.85
N LYS A 110 4.71 -13.17 2.85
CA LYS A 110 3.39 -13.66 2.44
C LYS A 110 3.38 -14.09 0.97
N ALA A 111 3.95 -13.30 0.06
CA ALA A 111 4.05 -13.64 -1.36
C ALA A 111 4.76 -14.96 -1.61
N LYS A 112 5.89 -15.20 -0.93
CA LYS A 112 6.61 -16.46 -1.02
C LYS A 112 5.73 -17.64 -0.58
N ASN A 113 5.02 -17.50 0.53
CA ASN A 113 4.13 -18.54 1.05
C ASN A 113 2.90 -18.79 0.15
N THR A 114 2.29 -17.72 -0.38
CA THR A 114 1.14 -17.81 -1.30
C THR A 114 1.55 -18.47 -2.62
N ARG A 115 2.71 -18.08 -3.20
CA ARG A 115 3.25 -18.70 -4.42
C ARG A 115 3.54 -20.19 -4.23
N HIS A 116 4.15 -20.55 -3.10
CA HIS A 116 4.42 -21.96 -2.78
C HIS A 116 3.12 -22.78 -2.70
N ARG A 117 2.08 -22.23 -2.06
CA ARG A 117 0.77 -22.89 -1.97
C ARG A 117 0.10 -23.05 -3.34
N PHE A 118 0.21 -22.05 -4.21
CA PHE A 118 -0.32 -22.08 -5.57
C PHE A 118 0.37 -23.16 -6.42
N VAL A 119 1.70 -23.22 -6.37
CA VAL A 119 2.50 -24.27 -7.04
C VAL A 119 2.18 -25.66 -6.50
N GLN A 120 2.02 -25.82 -5.18
CA GLN A 120 1.65 -27.10 -4.58
C GLN A 120 0.24 -27.56 -4.97
N LEU A 121 -0.74 -26.65 -5.03
CA LEU A 121 -2.11 -26.94 -5.45
C LEU A 121 -2.18 -27.35 -6.92
N HIS A 122 -1.44 -26.68 -7.80
CA HIS A 122 -1.40 -27.05 -9.22
C HIS A 122 -0.63 -28.35 -9.48
N ARG A 123 0.45 -28.65 -8.75
CA ARG A 123 1.13 -29.95 -8.85
C ARG A 123 0.26 -31.14 -8.45
N ARG A 124 -0.67 -30.98 -7.51
CA ARG A 124 -1.58 -32.06 -7.07
C ARG A 124 -2.73 -32.34 -8.03
N ARG A 125 -3.07 -31.41 -8.93
CA ARG A 125 -4.10 -31.62 -9.97
C ARG A 125 -3.58 -32.34 -11.22
N SER A 126 -2.27 -32.53 -11.34
CA SER A 126 -1.62 -33.17 -12.50
C SER A 126 -1.37 -34.68 -12.31
N VAL A 127 -1.99 -35.33 -11.33
CA VAL A 127 -1.97 -36.79 -11.21
C VAL A 127 -3.30 -37.31 -11.77
N PRO A 128 -3.35 -37.74 -13.05
CA PRO A 128 -4.47 -38.53 -13.52
C PRO A 128 -4.43 -39.88 -12.77
N GLN A 129 -5.58 -40.28 -12.21
CA GLN A 129 -5.82 -41.70 -11.93
C GLN A 129 -6.06 -42.43 -13.24
#